data_AF-A0A7R9WA24-F1
#
_entry.id   AF-A0A7R9WA24-F1
#
_cell.length_a   1.000
_cell.length_b   1.000
_cell.length_c   1.000
_cell.angle_alpha   90.00
_cell.angle_beta   90.00
_cell.angle_gamma   90.00
#
_symmetry.space_group_name_H-M   'P 1'
#
loop_
_entity.id
_entity.type
_entity.pdbx_description
1 polymer ?
#
loop_
_entity_poly.entity_id
_entity_poly.type
_entity_poly.pdbx_seq_one_letter_code
_entity_poly.pdbx_strand_id
1 'polypeptide(L)'
;MFEDTGWYVADYSVSSISPFGHGLGCSFVAGPCVVDGQVPPASRGVFCGPSEPEIGCSPDHRMVAACDLVVYNQDLPKKFRYFDDAKVGGGLAQLDYCPAYLRESFLFPSGLRSHLDCTDSSLQGATFASPSETFGPTSRCIETGYSRPYCFRTNCDAERHLVEITVRTSNGEFNVECPEAGRTVTVPWILDLEIRCPSLARICPDLVCPAHCSGRGVCDWTLDDPECRCNDDADDSPICANSPTVTIMSPTVSPRPTRTPVVSETDPPASAPVSQEARSSGFRHCRQRRELVSWTRWEEAAMGLVIWSAPLWALLF
;
A
#
# COMPACT_ATOMS: atom_id res chain seq x y z
N MET A 1 -10.12 -11.14 -13.40
CA MET A 1 -9.48 -12.43 -13.68
C MET A 1 -10.49 -13.55 -13.92
N PHE A 2 -11.26 -14.00 -12.92
CA PHE A 2 -12.21 -15.10 -13.12
C PHE A 2 -13.29 -14.76 -14.16
N GLU A 3 -13.81 -13.53 -14.15
CA GLU A 3 -14.76 -13.08 -15.17
C GLU A 3 -14.13 -13.01 -16.58
N ASP A 4 -12.87 -12.59 -16.70
CA ASP A 4 -12.15 -12.52 -17.98
C ASP A 4 -11.99 -13.89 -18.66
N THR A 5 -12.06 -14.98 -17.89
CA THR A 5 -12.03 -16.33 -18.44
C THR A 5 -13.34 -16.73 -19.15
N GLY A 6 -14.43 -15.99 -18.91
CA GLY A 6 -15.77 -16.28 -19.42
C GLY A 6 -16.52 -17.40 -18.69
N TRP A 7 -15.90 -18.06 -17.69
CA TRP A 7 -16.53 -19.14 -16.92
C TRP A 7 -17.42 -18.65 -15.78
N TYR A 8 -17.18 -17.42 -15.31
CA TYR A 8 -17.85 -16.86 -14.14
C TYR A 8 -18.30 -15.43 -14.45
N VAL A 9 -19.34 -14.98 -13.75
CA VAL A 9 -19.72 -13.57 -13.66
C VAL A 9 -19.40 -13.14 -12.23
N ALA A 10 -18.56 -12.12 -12.06
CA ALA A 10 -18.20 -11.65 -10.73
C ALA A 10 -19.34 -10.81 -10.14
N ASP A 11 -19.66 -11.07 -8.88
CA ASP A 11 -20.49 -10.18 -8.09
C ASP A 11 -19.58 -9.17 -7.38
N TYR A 12 -19.45 -7.97 -7.95
CA TYR A 12 -18.61 -6.92 -7.41
C TYR A 12 -19.21 -6.25 -6.16
N SER A 13 -20.50 -6.42 -5.89
CA SER A 13 -21.17 -5.83 -4.72
C SER A 13 -20.69 -6.42 -3.39
N VAL A 14 -20.12 -7.63 -3.44
CA VAL A 14 -19.54 -8.33 -2.29
C VAL A 14 -18.01 -8.37 -2.34
N SER A 15 -17.40 -7.58 -3.22
CA SER A 15 -15.95 -7.49 -3.31
C SER A 15 -15.36 -6.75 -2.11
N SER A 16 -14.11 -7.06 -1.78
CA SER A 16 -13.34 -6.32 -0.79
C SER A 16 -12.11 -5.71 -1.45
N ILE A 17 -11.82 -4.47 -1.07
CA ILE A 17 -10.66 -3.74 -1.58
C ILE A 17 -9.42 -4.17 -0.79
N SER A 18 -8.35 -4.50 -1.50
CA SER A 18 -7.05 -4.68 -0.86
C SER A 18 -6.43 -3.30 -0.60
N PRO A 19 -6.09 -2.96 0.65
CA PRO A 19 -5.49 -1.66 0.97
C PRO A 19 -4.04 -1.53 0.50
N PHE A 20 -3.38 -2.65 0.15
CA PHE A 20 -2.00 -2.62 -0.35
C PHE A 20 -1.95 -1.94 -1.72
N GLY A 21 -1.29 -0.78 -1.80
CA GLY A 21 -1.18 -0.02 -3.06
C GLY A 21 -2.44 0.76 -3.47
N HIS A 22 -3.53 0.67 -2.70
CA HIS A 22 -4.76 1.37 -3.02
C HIS A 22 -4.59 2.89 -2.89
N GLY A 23 -4.97 3.63 -3.93
CA GLY A 23 -4.81 5.09 -4.00
C GLY A 23 -3.37 5.59 -4.16
N LEU A 24 -2.36 4.72 -4.34
CA LEU A 24 -0.95 5.14 -4.42
C LEU A 24 -0.49 5.53 -5.84
N GLY A 25 -1.39 5.39 -6.82
CA GLY A 25 -1.18 5.84 -8.18
C GLY A 25 -0.23 4.96 -9.01
N CYS A 26 -0.04 5.35 -10.27
CA CYS A 26 0.71 4.54 -11.23
C CYS A 26 2.21 4.43 -10.94
N SER A 27 2.81 5.40 -10.24
CA SER A 27 4.21 5.34 -9.85
C SER A 27 4.49 4.18 -8.90
N PHE A 28 3.54 3.82 -8.04
CA PHE A 28 3.65 2.67 -7.14
C PHE A 28 3.78 1.34 -7.89
N VAL A 29 3.07 1.18 -9.02
CA VAL A 29 3.05 -0.08 -9.79
C VAL A 29 4.14 -0.13 -10.85
N ALA A 30 4.38 0.99 -11.53
CA ALA A 30 5.30 1.05 -12.67
C ALA A 30 6.73 1.43 -12.30
N GLY A 31 6.92 2.09 -11.15
CA GLY A 31 8.23 2.50 -10.65
C GLY A 31 8.81 1.48 -9.66
N PRO A 32 10.10 1.62 -9.32
CA PRO A 32 10.68 0.86 -8.21
C PRO A 32 10.12 1.35 -6.87
N CYS A 33 10.03 0.44 -5.91
CA CYS A 33 9.55 0.73 -4.54
C CYS A 33 10.46 1.69 -3.75
N VAL A 34 11.72 1.78 -4.16
CA VAL A 34 12.75 2.65 -3.59
C VAL A 34 13.50 3.28 -4.75
N VAL A 35 13.66 4.60 -4.71
CA VAL A 35 14.35 5.40 -5.72
C VAL A 35 15.50 6.11 -5.04
N ASP A 36 16.72 5.92 -5.54
CA ASP A 36 17.94 6.54 -4.99
C ASP A 36 18.10 6.31 -3.46
N GLY A 37 17.83 5.08 -3.02
CA GLY A 37 17.90 4.68 -1.61
C GLY A 37 16.77 5.20 -0.73
N GLN A 38 15.79 5.92 -1.29
CA GLN A 38 14.68 6.53 -0.55
C GLN A 38 13.33 5.96 -0.96
N VAL A 39 12.45 5.76 0.01
CA VAL A 39 11.05 5.36 -0.26
C VAL A 39 10.30 6.57 -0.83
N PRO A 40 9.67 6.45 -2.02
CA PRO A 40 8.87 7.52 -2.58
C PRO A 40 7.77 7.96 -1.59
N PRO A 41 7.48 9.28 -1.46
CA PRO A 41 6.52 9.77 -0.48
C PRO A 41 5.14 9.09 -0.54
N ALA A 42 4.64 8.80 -1.74
CA ALA A 42 3.36 8.12 -1.96
C ALA A 42 3.37 6.65 -1.45
N SER A 43 4.53 6.01 -1.38
CA SER A 43 4.68 4.61 -0.99
C SER A 43 5.08 4.43 0.47
N ARG A 44 5.31 5.53 1.21
CA ARG A 44 5.57 5.50 2.65
C ARG A 44 4.42 4.84 3.42
N GLY A 45 4.78 4.08 4.45
CA GLY A 45 3.85 3.26 5.22
C GLY A 45 3.42 1.97 4.50
N VAL A 46 3.94 1.70 3.30
CA VAL A 46 3.87 0.38 2.66
C VAL A 46 5.27 -0.20 2.59
N PHE A 47 6.15 0.52 1.90
CA PHE A 47 7.57 0.22 1.85
C PHE A 47 8.33 0.99 2.93
N CYS A 48 9.49 0.46 3.30
CA CYS A 48 10.39 1.02 4.31
C CYS A 48 11.84 0.98 3.80
N GLY A 49 12.77 1.54 4.56
CA GLY A 49 14.19 1.54 4.20
C GLY A 49 15.05 2.01 5.37
N PRO A 50 16.38 2.15 5.19
CA PRO A 50 17.29 2.54 6.27
C PRO A 50 16.97 3.90 6.92
N SER A 51 16.26 4.79 6.21
CA SER A 51 15.86 6.11 6.70
C SER A 51 14.46 6.14 7.32
N GLU A 52 13.71 5.04 7.27
CA GLU A 52 12.35 4.94 7.83
C GLU A 52 12.38 4.20 9.18
N PRO A 53 11.36 4.37 10.04
CA PRO A 53 11.28 3.65 11.32
C PRO A 53 11.30 2.13 11.14
N GLU A 54 12.00 1.43 12.03
CA GLU A 54 12.03 -0.04 12.03
C GLU A 54 10.64 -0.65 12.32
N ILE A 55 9.86 0.01 13.17
CA ILE A 55 8.50 -0.40 13.54
C ILE A 55 7.51 0.58 12.95
N GLY A 56 6.49 0.07 12.26
CA GLY A 56 5.45 0.84 11.59
C GLY A 56 4.15 0.05 11.54
N CYS A 57 3.14 0.58 10.87
CA CYS A 57 1.91 -0.17 10.63
C CYS A 57 2.03 -1.07 9.41
N SER A 58 1.36 -2.22 9.45
CA SER A 58 1.14 -3.01 8.23
C SER A 58 0.37 -2.18 7.19
N PRO A 59 0.52 -2.44 5.88
CA PRO A 59 -0.16 -1.67 4.82
C PRO A 59 -1.69 -1.62 4.95
N ASP A 60 -2.29 -2.63 5.58
CA ASP A 60 -3.73 -2.71 5.89
C ASP A 60 -4.12 -2.10 7.25
N HIS A 61 -3.15 -1.54 7.96
CA HIS A 61 -3.28 -0.96 9.30
C HIS A 61 -3.92 -1.91 10.31
N ARG A 62 -3.84 -3.23 10.14
CA ARG A 62 -4.38 -4.18 11.12
C ARG A 62 -3.38 -4.52 12.21
N MET A 63 -2.08 -4.35 11.94
CA MET A 63 -1.03 -4.81 12.84
C MET A 63 0.04 -3.76 13.02
N VAL A 64 0.63 -3.74 14.21
CA VAL A 64 1.98 -3.19 14.37
C VAL A 64 2.95 -4.17 13.73
N ALA A 65 3.77 -3.68 12.82
CA ALA A 65 4.61 -4.42 11.90
C ALA A 65 6.07 -3.96 12.04
N ALA A 66 6.99 -4.75 11.51
CA ALA A 66 8.39 -4.39 11.41
C ALA A 66 8.80 -4.31 9.94
N CYS A 67 9.74 -3.41 9.65
CA CYS A 67 10.38 -3.32 8.35
C CYS A 67 11.19 -4.58 8.09
N ASP A 68 10.88 -5.33 7.03
CA ASP A 68 11.57 -6.58 6.68
C ASP A 68 12.89 -6.35 5.94
N LEU A 69 13.65 -5.32 6.35
CA LEU A 69 14.94 -5.00 5.78
C LEU A 69 15.99 -6.04 6.20
N VAL A 70 16.64 -6.66 5.21
CA VAL A 70 17.60 -7.75 5.40
C VAL A 70 18.92 -7.41 4.70
N VAL A 71 20.02 -7.84 5.33
CA VAL A 71 21.36 -7.85 4.73
C VAL A 71 21.69 -9.27 4.28
N TYR A 72 21.88 -9.45 2.98
CA TYR A 72 22.22 -10.73 2.37
C TYR A 72 23.72 -11.01 2.42
N ASN A 73 24.11 -12.29 2.37
CA ASN A 73 25.53 -12.67 2.30
C ASN A 73 26.16 -12.41 0.92
N GLN A 74 25.32 -12.33 -0.12
CA GLN A 74 25.68 -12.12 -1.51
C GLN A 74 24.88 -10.94 -2.07
N ASP A 75 25.40 -10.30 -3.12
CA ASP A 75 24.66 -9.24 -3.78
C ASP A 75 23.33 -9.75 -4.33
N LEU A 76 22.29 -8.92 -4.21
CA LEU A 76 21.02 -9.13 -4.89
C LEU A 76 21.19 -9.03 -6.42
N PRO A 77 20.28 -9.61 -7.22
CA PRO A 77 20.23 -9.37 -8.66
C PRO A 77 20.14 -7.86 -8.95
N LYS A 78 20.83 -7.37 -10.00
CA LYS A 78 20.92 -5.92 -10.29
C LYS A 78 19.57 -5.19 -10.32
N LYS A 79 18.51 -5.84 -10.81
CA LYS A 79 17.16 -5.28 -10.89
C LYS A 79 16.46 -5.08 -9.53
N PHE A 80 17.00 -5.67 -8.47
CA PHE A 80 16.46 -5.65 -7.11
C PHE A 80 17.41 -4.97 -6.12
N ARG A 81 18.42 -4.23 -6.63
CA ARG A 81 19.34 -3.44 -5.80
C ARG A 81 18.75 -2.05 -5.67
N TYR A 82 18.20 -1.75 -4.51
CA TYR A 82 17.48 -0.51 -4.23
C TYR A 82 18.31 0.53 -3.46
N PHE A 83 19.38 0.09 -2.81
CA PHE A 83 20.24 0.87 -1.94
C PHE A 83 21.69 0.83 -2.43
N ASP A 84 22.53 1.70 -1.86
CA ASP A 84 23.97 1.76 -2.19
C ASP A 84 24.69 0.43 -1.92
N ASP A 85 24.31 -0.26 -0.84
CA ASP A 85 24.76 -1.62 -0.60
C ASP A 85 23.91 -2.62 -1.39
N ALA A 86 24.56 -3.28 -2.36
CA ALA A 86 23.95 -4.31 -3.22
C ALA A 86 23.41 -5.53 -2.45
N LYS A 87 23.74 -5.67 -1.17
CA LYS A 87 23.30 -6.75 -0.29
C LYS A 87 22.10 -6.37 0.56
N VAL A 88 21.59 -5.15 0.47
CA VAL A 88 20.45 -4.69 1.28
C VAL A 88 19.17 -4.72 0.44
N GLY A 89 18.10 -5.28 1.01
CA GLY A 89 16.77 -5.33 0.40
C GLY A 89 15.72 -5.86 1.38
N GLY A 90 14.51 -6.10 0.90
CA GLY A 90 13.42 -6.75 1.64
C GLY A 90 13.55 -8.27 1.64
N GLY A 91 13.02 -8.93 2.67
CA GLY A 91 13.12 -10.37 2.88
C GLY A 91 12.30 -11.22 1.91
N LEU A 92 11.28 -10.64 1.27
CA LEU A 92 10.35 -11.36 0.40
C LEU A 92 10.68 -11.19 -1.10
N ALA A 93 11.00 -12.30 -1.76
CA ALA A 93 11.16 -12.34 -3.22
C ALA A 93 9.85 -12.04 -3.98
N GLN A 94 8.69 -12.32 -3.36
CA GLN A 94 7.36 -12.02 -3.91
C GLN A 94 7.07 -10.52 -3.99
N LEU A 95 7.78 -9.71 -3.21
CA LEU A 95 7.75 -8.25 -3.29
C LEU A 95 8.94 -7.72 -4.09
N ASP A 96 9.56 -8.53 -4.95
CA ASP A 96 10.75 -8.14 -5.72
C ASP A 96 11.89 -7.63 -4.81
N TYR A 97 12.01 -8.16 -3.60
CA TYR A 97 12.94 -7.69 -2.56
C TYR A 97 12.74 -6.22 -2.16
N CYS A 98 11.54 -5.67 -2.36
CA CYS A 98 11.15 -4.38 -1.80
C CYS A 98 10.91 -4.53 -0.30
N PRO A 99 11.67 -3.83 0.55
CA PRO A 99 11.41 -3.82 1.98
C PRO A 99 10.05 -3.17 2.29
N ALA A 100 9.26 -3.82 3.13
CA ALA A 100 7.90 -3.46 3.52
C ALA A 100 7.65 -3.71 5.01
N TYR A 101 6.63 -3.04 5.54
CA TYR A 101 6.15 -3.32 6.90
C TYR A 101 5.35 -4.62 6.92
N LEU A 102 5.97 -5.67 7.43
CA LEU A 102 5.39 -7.00 7.50
C LEU A 102 5.09 -7.41 8.93
N ARG A 103 4.19 -8.39 9.05
CA ARG A 103 3.86 -8.99 10.34
C ARG A 103 5.11 -9.61 10.96
N GLU A 104 5.51 -9.08 12.11
CA GLU A 104 6.58 -9.62 12.94
C GLU A 104 6.03 -10.01 14.33
N SER A 105 6.77 -10.87 15.02
CA SER A 105 6.50 -11.20 16.41
C SER A 105 7.53 -10.57 17.33
N PHE A 106 7.03 -9.74 18.24
CA PHE A 106 7.83 -8.95 19.16
C PHE A 106 8.11 -9.73 20.44
N LEU A 107 9.33 -9.65 20.94
CA LEU A 107 9.72 -10.16 22.25
C LEU A 107 9.60 -9.03 23.27
N PHE A 108 8.67 -9.16 24.21
CA PHE A 108 8.44 -8.16 25.25
C PHE A 108 9.34 -8.39 26.46
N PRO A 109 9.60 -7.34 27.28
CA PRO A 109 10.38 -7.48 28.51
C PRO A 109 9.85 -8.53 29.49
N SER A 110 8.56 -8.86 29.41
CA SER A 110 7.93 -9.95 30.18
C SER A 110 8.36 -11.36 29.74
N GLY A 111 9.15 -11.49 28.66
CA GLY A 111 9.49 -12.75 27.99
C GLY A 111 8.40 -13.27 27.06
N LEU A 112 7.25 -12.59 26.98
CA LEU A 112 6.18 -12.94 26.07
C LEU A 112 6.57 -12.61 24.63
N ARG A 113 6.37 -13.58 23.73
CA ARG A 113 6.49 -13.38 22.29
C ARG A 113 5.08 -13.29 21.69
N SER A 114 4.73 -12.16 21.09
CA SER A 114 3.39 -11.93 20.53
C SER A 114 3.44 -11.14 19.23
N HIS A 115 2.44 -11.37 18.38
CA HIS A 115 2.08 -10.41 17.33
C HIS A 115 1.24 -9.29 17.96
N LEU A 116 1.37 -8.07 17.45
CA LEU A 116 0.50 -6.95 17.81
C LEU A 116 -0.55 -6.77 16.71
N ASP A 117 -1.56 -7.62 16.76
CA ASP A 117 -2.74 -7.49 15.91
C ASP A 117 -3.74 -6.58 16.60
N CYS A 118 -3.96 -5.38 16.07
CA CYS A 118 -4.91 -4.43 16.62
C CYS A 118 -6.34 -4.98 16.59
N THR A 119 -6.65 -5.94 15.72
CA THR A 119 -7.97 -6.54 15.60
C THR A 119 -8.25 -7.63 16.63
N ASP A 120 -7.22 -8.11 17.33
CA ASP A 120 -7.31 -9.17 18.33
C ASP A 120 -7.65 -8.61 19.72
N SER A 121 -8.93 -8.72 20.09
CA SER A 121 -9.42 -8.26 21.40
C SER A 121 -8.79 -8.98 22.60
N SER A 122 -8.15 -10.14 22.40
CA SER A 122 -7.45 -10.86 23.48
C SER A 122 -6.20 -10.13 23.98
N LEU A 123 -5.65 -9.20 23.18
CA LEU A 123 -4.51 -8.38 23.55
C LEU A 123 -4.90 -7.18 24.44
N GLN A 124 -6.19 -6.95 24.67
CA GLN A 124 -6.65 -5.85 25.50
C GLN A 124 -6.15 -6.01 26.95
N GLY A 125 -5.38 -5.03 27.42
CA GLY A 125 -4.82 -5.05 28.78
C GLY A 125 -3.59 -5.95 28.92
N ALA A 126 -3.02 -6.42 27.81
CA ALA A 126 -1.71 -7.06 27.82
C ALA A 126 -0.66 -6.13 28.44
N THR A 127 0.34 -6.71 29.11
CA THR A 127 1.36 -5.93 29.86
C THR A 127 2.22 -5.02 29.00
N PHE A 128 2.30 -5.29 27.68
CA PHE A 128 3.00 -4.47 26.71
C PHE A 128 2.13 -3.37 26.08
N ALA A 129 0.81 -3.46 26.24
CA ALA A 129 -0.13 -2.52 25.68
C ALA A 129 -0.18 -1.25 26.54
N SER A 130 -0.14 -0.09 25.90
CA SER A 130 -0.37 1.18 26.58
C SER A 130 -1.83 1.25 27.05
N PRO A 131 -2.13 1.91 28.20
CA PRO A 131 -3.51 2.11 28.65
C PRO A 131 -4.41 2.80 27.61
N SER A 132 -3.81 3.62 26.75
CA SER A 132 -4.50 4.33 25.66
C SER A 132 -4.78 3.47 24.43
N GLU A 133 -4.15 2.30 24.31
CA GLU A 133 -4.42 1.38 23.21
C GLU A 133 -5.72 0.61 23.40
N THR A 134 -6.42 0.44 22.28
CA THR A 134 -7.65 -0.33 22.18
C THR A 134 -7.48 -1.41 21.12
N PHE A 135 -7.88 -2.63 21.47
CA PHE A 135 -7.78 -3.79 20.60
C PHE A 135 -9.18 -4.37 20.35
N GLY A 136 -9.44 -4.79 19.11
CA GLY A 136 -10.70 -5.40 18.68
C GLY A 136 -11.02 -5.14 17.21
N PRO A 137 -12.11 -5.71 16.67
CA PRO A 137 -12.35 -5.80 15.22
C PRO A 137 -12.32 -4.46 14.45
N THR A 138 -12.73 -3.38 15.10
CA THR A 138 -12.75 -2.02 14.54
C THR A 138 -11.49 -1.21 14.83
N SER A 139 -10.50 -1.80 15.48
CA SER A 139 -9.25 -1.13 15.80
C SER A 139 -8.23 -1.28 14.68
N ARG A 140 -7.41 -0.26 14.51
CA ARG A 140 -6.37 -0.17 13.50
C ARG A 140 -5.09 0.35 14.13
N CYS A 141 -3.97 -0.04 13.54
CA CYS A 141 -2.66 0.49 13.80
C CYS A 141 -2.57 1.91 13.24
N ILE A 142 -2.17 2.86 14.08
CA ILE A 142 -2.01 4.25 13.71
C ILE A 142 -0.61 4.70 14.10
N GLU A 143 0.08 5.33 13.15
CA GLU A 143 1.40 5.90 13.34
C GLU A 143 1.37 7.00 14.41
N THR A 144 2.33 6.96 15.33
CA THR A 144 2.43 7.94 16.42
C THR A 144 3.84 8.52 16.53
N GLY A 145 3.98 9.64 17.24
CA GLY A 145 5.29 10.23 17.57
C GLY A 145 6.11 9.45 18.61
N TYR A 146 5.60 8.31 19.09
CA TYR A 146 6.32 7.44 20.03
C TYR A 146 7.23 6.43 19.33
N SER A 147 7.88 5.56 20.11
CA SER A 147 8.79 4.52 19.63
C SER A 147 8.11 3.45 18.76
N ARG A 148 6.78 3.38 18.77
CA ARG A 148 6.00 2.52 17.87
C ARG A 148 4.61 3.09 17.60
N PRO A 149 3.95 2.64 16.53
CA PRO A 149 2.52 2.85 16.33
C PRO A 149 1.69 2.21 17.44
N TYR A 150 0.50 2.77 17.66
CA TYR A 150 -0.48 2.30 18.64
C TYR A 150 -1.75 1.79 17.95
N CYS A 151 -2.43 0.87 18.62
CA CYS A 151 -3.74 0.40 18.20
C CYS A 151 -4.84 1.31 18.78
N PHE A 152 -5.67 1.89 17.90
CA PHE A 152 -6.84 2.68 18.29
C PHE A 152 -8.09 2.16 17.61
N ARG A 153 -9.24 2.30 18.27
CA ARG A 153 -10.53 2.08 17.64
C ARG A 153 -10.73 3.15 16.57
N THR A 154 -11.12 2.73 15.37
CA THR A 154 -11.42 3.65 14.26
C THR A 154 -12.87 3.51 13.83
N ASN A 155 -13.44 4.61 13.36
CA ASN A 155 -14.74 4.67 12.71
C ASN A 155 -14.60 5.39 11.36
N CYS A 156 -15.33 4.89 10.36
CA CYS A 156 -15.38 5.48 9.03
C CYS A 156 -16.65 6.34 8.95
N ASP A 157 -16.49 7.66 8.91
CA ASP A 157 -17.63 8.56 8.73
C ASP A 157 -17.93 8.69 7.24
N ALA A 158 -19.01 8.05 6.80
CA ALA A 158 -19.43 8.04 5.41
C ALA A 158 -20.10 9.35 4.96
N GLU A 159 -20.58 10.19 5.88
CA GLU A 159 -21.18 11.49 5.52
C GLU A 159 -20.11 12.57 5.37
N ARG A 160 -19.09 12.52 6.22
CA ARG A 160 -17.98 13.48 6.26
C ARG A 160 -16.71 13.00 5.55
N HIS A 161 -16.71 11.78 5.02
CA HIS A 161 -15.60 11.19 4.27
C HIS A 161 -14.26 11.25 5.02
N LEU A 162 -14.27 10.89 6.31
CA LEU A 162 -13.08 10.96 7.14
C LEU A 162 -12.95 9.77 8.09
N VAL A 163 -11.74 9.59 8.60
CA VAL A 163 -11.46 8.61 9.66
C VAL A 163 -11.59 9.29 11.01
N GLU A 164 -12.40 8.72 11.90
CA GLU A 164 -12.42 9.09 13.31
C GLU A 164 -11.62 8.07 14.12
N ILE A 165 -10.74 8.56 14.99
CA ILE A 165 -9.90 7.75 15.86
C ILE A 165 -10.35 7.98 17.30
N THR A 166 -10.81 6.92 17.98
CA THR A 166 -11.18 7.00 19.39
C THR A 166 -9.98 6.66 20.27
N VAL A 167 -9.55 7.65 21.05
CA VAL A 167 -8.42 7.57 21.96
C VAL A 167 -8.93 7.44 23.39
N ARG A 168 -8.50 6.39 24.10
CA ARG A 168 -8.89 6.15 25.50
C ARG A 168 -7.91 6.78 26.46
N THR A 169 -8.43 7.39 27.52
CA THR A 169 -7.66 8.03 28.59
C THR A 169 -8.22 7.65 29.96
N SER A 170 -7.54 8.05 31.03
CA SER A 170 -8.08 7.94 32.39
C SER A 170 -9.36 8.75 32.61
N ASN A 171 -9.57 9.79 31.79
CA ASN A 171 -10.67 10.76 31.95
C ASN A 171 -11.84 10.49 31.00
N GLY A 172 -11.77 9.44 30.18
CA GLY A 172 -12.79 9.10 29.18
C GLY A 172 -12.20 8.78 27.81
N GLU A 173 -13.09 8.65 26.83
CA GLU A 173 -12.75 8.49 25.41
C GLU A 173 -12.87 9.84 24.69
N PHE A 174 -11.96 10.10 23.74
CA PHE A 174 -11.96 11.30 22.90
C PHE A 174 -11.83 10.90 21.44
N ASN A 175 -12.56 11.58 20.56
CA ASN A 175 -12.47 11.34 19.12
C ASN A 175 -11.53 12.38 18.49
N VAL A 176 -10.61 11.88 17.67
CA VAL A 176 -9.74 12.67 16.80
C VAL A 176 -10.23 12.48 15.37
N GLU A 177 -10.57 13.59 14.71
CA GLU A 177 -10.99 13.61 13.32
C GLU A 177 -9.78 13.76 12.39
N CYS A 178 -9.69 12.91 11.38
CA CYS A 178 -8.63 12.92 10.38
C CYS A 178 -9.20 13.20 8.98
N PRO A 179 -9.41 14.48 8.63
CA PRO A 179 -9.91 14.86 7.30
C PRO A 179 -8.85 14.71 6.21
N GLU A 180 -7.56 14.79 6.57
CA GLU A 180 -6.45 14.76 5.61
C GLU A 180 -5.37 13.77 6.04
N ALA A 181 -4.92 12.95 5.08
CA ALA A 181 -3.87 11.97 5.29
C ALA A 181 -2.52 12.66 5.58
N GLY A 182 -1.76 12.12 6.54
CA GLY A 182 -0.42 12.58 6.88
C GLY A 182 -0.37 13.80 7.80
N ARG A 183 -1.49 14.50 8.02
CA ARG A 183 -1.59 15.55 9.04
C ARG A 183 -1.32 14.95 10.42
N THR A 184 -0.50 15.63 11.22
CA THR A 184 -0.22 15.22 12.60
C THR A 184 -1.10 16.01 13.55
N VAL A 185 -1.76 15.32 14.48
CA VAL A 185 -2.62 15.87 15.52
C VAL A 185 -1.99 15.55 16.88
N THR A 186 -1.68 16.59 17.65
CA THR A 186 -1.17 16.42 19.02
C THR A 186 -2.34 16.31 19.99
N VAL A 187 -2.26 15.35 20.91
CA VAL A 187 -3.22 15.10 21.98
C VAL A 187 -2.56 15.47 23.33
N PRO A 188 -2.67 16.73 23.80
CA PRO A 188 -1.83 17.25 24.88
C PRO A 188 -1.97 16.51 26.21
N TRP A 189 -3.15 15.98 26.50
CA TRP A 189 -3.44 15.30 27.77
C TRP A 189 -2.94 13.85 27.83
N ILE A 190 -2.29 13.34 26.78
CA ILE A 190 -1.68 12.00 26.74
C ILE A 190 -0.18 12.14 26.44
N LEU A 191 0.52 12.84 27.32
CA LEU A 191 1.97 13.09 27.20
C LEU A 191 2.34 13.66 25.81
N ASP A 192 1.53 14.59 25.30
CA ASP A 192 1.66 15.16 23.96
C ASP A 192 1.73 14.11 22.84
N LEU A 193 0.93 13.04 22.95
CA LEU A 193 0.79 12.00 21.92
C LEU A 193 0.51 12.65 20.56
N GLU A 194 1.44 12.48 19.62
CA GLU A 194 1.26 12.87 18.24
C GLU A 194 0.67 11.70 17.46
N ILE A 195 -0.48 11.92 16.84
CA ILE A 195 -1.16 10.96 15.96
C ILE A 195 -0.99 11.44 14.52
N ARG A 196 -0.41 10.60 13.66
CA ARG A 196 -0.34 10.89 12.23
C ARG A 196 -1.57 10.30 11.54
N CYS A 197 -2.43 11.17 11.02
CA CYS A 197 -3.67 10.79 10.38
C CYS A 197 -3.42 9.83 9.20
N PRO A 198 -4.08 8.65 9.18
CA PRO A 198 -3.93 7.70 8.10
C PRO A 198 -4.66 8.16 6.84
N SER A 199 -4.41 7.49 5.72
CA SER A 199 -5.18 7.70 4.49
C SER A 199 -6.56 7.06 4.61
N LEU A 200 -7.62 7.80 4.23
CA LEU A 200 -8.99 7.28 4.14
C LEU A 200 -9.04 6.00 3.32
N ALA A 201 -8.39 5.97 2.15
CA ALA A 201 -8.34 4.82 1.26
C ALA A 201 -7.71 3.56 1.92
N ARG A 202 -6.84 3.72 2.93
CA ARG A 202 -6.21 2.58 3.62
C ARG A 202 -7.05 2.04 4.78
N ILE A 203 -7.74 2.91 5.51
CA ILE A 203 -8.56 2.53 6.69
C ILE A 203 -10.00 2.19 6.30
N CYS A 204 -10.57 2.99 5.40
CA CYS A 204 -11.95 2.97 4.95
C CYS A 204 -12.01 2.85 3.41
N PRO A 205 -11.45 1.79 2.81
CA PRO A 205 -11.34 1.70 1.35
C PRO A 205 -12.70 1.73 0.65
N ASP A 206 -13.77 1.23 1.30
CA ASP A 206 -15.11 1.21 0.70
C ASP A 206 -15.74 2.61 0.57
N LEU A 207 -15.20 3.63 1.25
CA LEU A 207 -15.59 5.03 1.05
C LEU A 207 -14.88 5.68 -0.15
N VAL A 208 -13.90 5.00 -0.75
CA VAL A 208 -13.09 5.53 -1.84
C VAL A 208 -13.23 4.63 -3.07
N CYS A 209 -14.04 5.06 -4.02
CA CYS A 209 -14.33 4.29 -5.24
C CYS A 209 -14.69 2.81 -4.96
N PRO A 210 -15.86 2.57 -4.33
CA PRO A 210 -16.26 1.24 -3.86
C PRO A 210 -16.18 0.18 -4.95
N ALA A 211 -15.84 -1.05 -4.55
CA ALA A 211 -15.62 -2.19 -5.44
C ALA A 211 -14.62 -1.93 -6.58
N HIS A 212 -13.73 -0.94 -6.46
CA HIS A 212 -12.86 -0.46 -7.54
C HIS A 212 -13.62 -0.17 -8.84
N CYS A 213 -14.80 0.43 -8.73
CA CYS A 213 -15.67 0.73 -9.87
C CYS A 213 -16.03 -0.52 -10.70
N SER A 214 -16.05 -1.69 -10.06
CA SER A 214 -16.31 -3.00 -10.67
C SER A 214 -15.44 -3.35 -11.88
N GLY A 215 -14.30 -2.66 -12.05
CA GLY A 215 -13.51 -2.72 -13.30
C GLY A 215 -14.24 -2.18 -14.54
N ARG A 216 -15.36 -1.49 -14.35
CA ARG A 216 -16.27 -0.94 -15.39
C ARG A 216 -16.30 0.59 -15.36
N GLY A 217 -15.34 1.19 -14.67
CA GLY A 217 -15.12 2.63 -14.60
C GLY A 217 -13.71 2.93 -14.11
N VAL A 218 -13.40 4.22 -14.00
CA VAL A 218 -12.13 4.73 -13.48
C VAL A 218 -12.41 5.55 -12.22
N CYS A 219 -11.67 5.27 -11.16
CA CYS A 219 -11.73 6.08 -9.94
C CYS A 219 -11.12 7.47 -10.21
N ASP A 220 -11.86 8.54 -9.97
CA ASP A 220 -11.41 9.92 -10.16
C ASP A 220 -10.79 10.48 -8.89
N TRP A 221 -9.47 10.35 -8.79
CA TRP A 221 -8.68 10.86 -7.67
C TRP A 221 -8.45 12.38 -7.71
N THR A 222 -9.06 13.11 -8.66
CA THR A 222 -8.94 14.57 -8.74
C THR A 222 -10.00 15.31 -7.92
N LEU A 223 -11.02 14.59 -7.47
CA LEU A 223 -12.04 15.07 -6.55
C LEU A 223 -11.51 15.07 -5.11
N ASP A 224 -12.08 15.95 -4.27
CA ASP A 224 -11.81 15.93 -2.82
C ASP A 224 -12.20 14.56 -2.23
N ASP A 225 -13.33 14.02 -2.70
CA ASP A 225 -13.84 12.68 -2.41
C ASP A 225 -13.80 11.81 -3.67
N PRO A 226 -12.87 10.85 -3.79
CA PRO A 226 -12.73 10.07 -5.02
C PRO A 226 -13.93 9.17 -5.29
N GLU A 227 -14.52 9.35 -6.48
CA GLU A 227 -15.70 8.64 -6.94
C GLU A 227 -15.45 7.89 -8.25
N CYS A 228 -16.31 6.91 -8.53
CA CYS A 228 -16.23 6.13 -9.75
C CYS A 228 -16.82 6.88 -10.95
N ARG A 229 -15.99 7.08 -11.98
CA ARG A 229 -16.44 7.51 -13.30
C ARG A 229 -16.67 6.31 -14.19
N CYS A 230 -17.93 5.99 -14.40
CA CYS A 230 -18.36 4.81 -15.14
C CYS A 230 -18.06 4.92 -16.63
N ASN A 231 -17.86 3.77 -17.28
CA ASN A 231 -17.59 3.72 -18.72
C ASN A 231 -18.83 4.04 -19.55
N ASP A 232 -20.02 3.80 -18.99
CA ASP A 232 -21.30 4.23 -19.54
C ASP A 232 -21.78 5.47 -18.79
N ASP A 233 -21.91 6.60 -19.50
CA ASP A 233 -22.38 7.86 -18.91
C ASP A 233 -23.83 7.77 -18.39
N ALA A 234 -24.60 6.76 -18.80
CA ALA A 234 -25.94 6.49 -18.29
C ALA A 234 -25.95 5.68 -16.99
N ASP A 235 -24.81 5.11 -16.58
CA ASP A 235 -24.67 4.38 -15.32
C ASP A 235 -24.26 5.32 -14.19
N ASP A 236 -25.22 5.66 -13.33
CA ASP A 236 -25.04 6.50 -12.16
C ASP A 236 -24.81 5.69 -10.87
N SER A 237 -24.60 4.37 -10.98
CA SER A 237 -24.37 3.53 -9.81
C SER A 237 -22.98 3.79 -9.20
N PRO A 238 -22.85 3.76 -7.85
CA PRO A 238 -21.60 4.12 -7.16
C PRO A 238 -20.43 3.18 -7.47
N ILE A 239 -20.71 1.98 -7.97
CA ILE A 239 -19.69 0.97 -8.31
C ILE A 239 -19.61 0.67 -9.81
N CYS A 240 -20.33 1.41 -10.67
CA CYS A 240 -20.43 1.13 -12.11
C CYS A 240 -20.96 -0.27 -12.44
N ALA A 241 -21.99 -0.71 -11.71
CA ALA A 241 -22.57 -2.05 -11.81
C ALA A 241 -23.25 -2.29 -13.17
N ASN A 242 -23.81 -1.25 -13.78
CA ASN A 242 -24.62 -1.37 -15.01
C ASN A 242 -23.80 -1.14 -16.28
N SER A 243 -22.61 -0.57 -16.15
CA SER A 243 -21.68 -0.32 -17.23
C SER A 243 -21.28 -1.63 -17.90
N PRO A 244 -21.23 -1.69 -19.24
CA PRO A 244 -20.88 -2.91 -19.94
C PRO A 244 -19.42 -3.30 -19.67
N THR A 245 -19.15 -4.61 -19.61
CA THR A 245 -17.78 -5.11 -19.58
C THR A 245 -17.11 -4.75 -20.90
N VAL A 246 -15.93 -4.13 -20.84
CA VAL A 246 -15.13 -3.85 -22.04
C VAL A 246 -14.92 -5.17 -22.75
N THR A 247 -15.42 -5.30 -23.98
CA THR A 247 -15.40 -6.55 -24.76
C THR A 247 -13.95 -6.86 -25.16
N ILE A 248 -13.16 -7.43 -24.26
CA ILE A 248 -11.82 -7.94 -24.56
C ILE A 248 -12.03 -9.35 -25.12
N MET A 249 -12.17 -9.43 -26.45
CA MET A 249 -12.23 -10.62 -27.31
C MET A 249 -13.07 -11.79 -26.76
N SER A 250 -14.15 -12.12 -27.48
CA SER A 250 -14.93 -13.34 -27.26
C SER A 250 -14.03 -14.53 -26.91
N PRO A 251 -14.36 -15.33 -25.89
CA PRO A 251 -13.57 -16.52 -25.56
C PRO A 251 -13.40 -17.32 -26.84
N THR A 252 -12.14 -17.59 -27.21
CA THR A 252 -11.88 -18.51 -28.31
C THR A 252 -12.58 -19.80 -27.93
N VAL A 253 -13.54 -20.21 -28.77
CA VAL A 253 -14.33 -21.43 -28.61
C VAL A 253 -13.43 -22.51 -28.04
N SER A 254 -13.80 -23.00 -26.85
CA SER A 254 -13.08 -24.09 -26.17
C SER A 254 -12.75 -25.17 -27.19
N PRO A 255 -11.47 -25.58 -27.35
CA PRO A 255 -11.16 -26.65 -28.28
C PRO A 255 -11.98 -27.85 -27.87
N ARG A 256 -12.70 -28.41 -28.86
CA ARG A 256 -13.52 -29.62 -28.72
C ARG A 256 -12.74 -30.63 -27.87
N PRO A 257 -13.38 -31.30 -26.87
CA PRO A 257 -12.67 -32.24 -26.02
C PRO A 257 -11.86 -33.20 -26.89
N THR A 258 -10.54 -33.17 -26.70
CA THR A 258 -9.63 -34.06 -27.41
C THR A 258 -10.06 -35.47 -27.06
N ARG A 259 -10.66 -36.18 -28.04
CA ARG A 259 -10.83 -37.62 -27.93
C ARG A 259 -9.44 -38.19 -27.71
N THR A 260 -9.26 -38.86 -26.58
CA THR A 260 -8.03 -39.56 -26.22
C THR A 260 -7.58 -40.37 -27.43
N PRO A 261 -6.38 -40.12 -28.00
CA PRO A 261 -5.90 -40.95 -29.07
C PRO A 261 -5.66 -42.35 -28.51
N VAL A 262 -6.21 -43.35 -29.19
CA VAL A 262 -5.83 -44.74 -28.98
C VAL A 262 -4.35 -44.83 -29.39
N VAL A 263 -3.50 -45.08 -28.40
CA VAL A 263 -2.06 -45.27 -28.61
C VAL A 263 -1.89 -46.52 -29.46
N SER A 264 -1.45 -46.35 -30.70
CA SER A 264 -0.81 -47.41 -31.47
C SER A 264 0.70 -47.22 -31.28
N GLU A 265 1.35 -48.21 -30.69
CA GLU A 265 2.81 -48.30 -30.59
C GLU A 265 3.42 -48.37 -31.99
N THR A 266 3.85 -47.23 -32.53
CA THR A 266 5.00 -47.08 -33.43
C THR A 266 4.99 -45.65 -33.94
N ASP A 267 5.79 -44.75 -33.34
CA ASP A 267 6.55 -43.71 -34.05
C ASP A 267 7.45 -42.90 -33.09
N PRO A 268 8.66 -42.47 -33.52
CA PRO A 268 9.67 -41.81 -32.66
C PRO A 268 9.45 -40.28 -32.52
N PRO A 269 10.06 -39.62 -31.51
CA PRO A 269 9.67 -38.28 -31.09
C PRO A 269 10.21 -37.17 -32.02
N ALA A 270 9.31 -36.33 -32.51
CA ALA A 270 9.65 -35.07 -33.15
C ALA A 270 9.62 -33.91 -32.14
N SER A 271 10.67 -33.09 -32.17
CA SER A 271 10.88 -31.91 -31.32
C SER A 271 9.87 -30.78 -31.59
N ALA A 272 9.31 -30.20 -30.52
CA ALA A 272 8.41 -29.05 -30.59
C ALA A 272 9.18 -27.72 -30.76
N PRO A 273 8.70 -26.76 -31.58
CA PRO A 273 9.23 -25.41 -31.59
C PRO A 273 8.65 -24.58 -30.44
N VAL A 274 9.53 -23.80 -29.81
CA VAL A 274 9.19 -22.79 -28.80
C VAL A 274 8.64 -21.56 -29.51
N SER A 275 7.36 -21.22 -29.29
CA SER A 275 6.80 -19.91 -29.63
C SER A 275 6.61 -19.08 -28.37
N GLN A 276 7.51 -18.13 -28.17
CA GLN A 276 7.32 -17.00 -27.25
C GLN A 276 6.50 -15.92 -27.96
N GLU A 277 5.34 -15.57 -27.43
CA GLU A 277 4.82 -14.20 -27.42
C GLU A 277 3.56 -14.15 -26.55
N ALA A 278 3.73 -13.87 -25.26
CA ALA A 278 2.64 -13.39 -24.41
C ALA A 278 2.74 -11.87 -24.34
N ARG A 279 2.01 -11.17 -25.23
CA ARG A 279 1.81 -9.73 -25.10
C ARG A 279 0.81 -9.49 -23.96
N SER A 280 1.30 -9.04 -22.82
CA SER A 280 0.48 -8.65 -21.67
C SER A 280 -0.31 -7.38 -21.97
N SER A 281 -1.62 -7.50 -22.18
CA SER A 281 -2.54 -6.38 -22.41
C SER A 281 -3.09 -5.73 -21.12
N GLY A 282 -2.48 -5.99 -19.95
CA GLY A 282 -3.00 -5.60 -18.63
C GLY A 282 -2.75 -4.15 -18.20
N PHE A 283 -1.91 -3.38 -18.90
CA PHE A 283 -1.47 -2.05 -18.45
C PHE A 283 -2.02 -0.90 -19.31
N ARG A 284 -3.34 -0.87 -19.59
CA ARG A 284 -3.94 0.29 -20.28
C ARG A 284 -4.24 1.47 -19.35
N HIS A 285 -4.49 1.22 -18.06
CA HIS A 285 -4.87 2.27 -17.10
C HIS A 285 -3.69 3.11 -16.58
N CYS A 286 -2.46 2.59 -16.62
CA CYS A 286 -1.24 3.34 -16.33
C CYS A 286 -0.47 3.70 -17.61
N ARG A 287 -1.16 4.29 -18.58
CA ARG A 287 -0.47 5.03 -19.65
C ARG A 287 -0.12 6.41 -19.13
N GLN A 288 1.11 6.59 -18.66
CA GLN A 288 1.67 7.93 -18.47
C GLN A 288 1.54 8.69 -19.80
N ARG A 289 0.74 9.77 -19.85
CA ARG A 289 1.06 10.87 -20.77
C ARG A 289 2.43 11.37 -20.32
N ARG A 290 3.46 11.12 -21.11
CA ARG A 290 4.69 11.91 -21.01
C ARG A 290 4.34 13.33 -21.42
N GLU A 291 3.86 14.13 -20.47
CA GLU A 291 3.92 15.57 -20.65
C GLU A 291 5.40 15.95 -20.55
N LEU A 292 5.97 16.32 -21.70
CA LEU A 292 7.27 16.94 -21.79
C LEU A 292 7.18 18.27 -21.03
N VAL A 293 7.53 18.27 -19.74
CA VAL A 293 7.81 19.51 -19.02
C VAL A 293 9.08 20.07 -19.65
N SER A 294 8.90 21.06 -20.54
CA SER A 294 9.99 21.82 -21.10
C SER A 294 10.62 22.65 -19.98
N TRP A 295 11.82 22.30 -19.56
CA TRP A 295 12.65 23.14 -18.71
C TRP A 295 13.07 24.36 -19.53
N THR A 296 12.36 25.49 -19.34
CA THR A 296 12.86 26.78 -19.79
C THR A 296 13.96 27.23 -18.84
N ARG A 297 15.16 27.14 -19.39
CA ARG A 297 16.43 27.68 -18.94
C ARG A 297 16.29 29.14 -18.47
N TRP A 298 16.54 29.40 -17.18
CA TRP A 298 16.87 30.73 -16.67
C TRP A 298 18.31 30.68 -16.16
N GLU A 299 19.21 31.26 -16.95
CA GLU A 299 20.60 31.51 -16.62
C GLU A 299 20.76 33.01 -16.34
N GLU A 300 21.55 33.29 -15.29
CA GLU A 300 22.28 34.53 -14.97
C GLU A 300 21.56 35.67 -14.24
N ALA A 301 21.90 35.80 -12.95
CA ALA A 301 22.62 37.00 -12.48
C ALA A 301 23.53 36.62 -11.29
N ALA A 302 24.83 36.54 -11.57
CA ALA A 302 25.89 36.39 -10.59
C ALA A 302 26.38 37.76 -10.12
N MET A 303 26.33 38.01 -8.81
CA MET A 303 27.26 38.83 -8.03
C MET A 303 27.21 38.22 -6.62
N GLY A 304 28.20 37.54 -6.06
CA GLY A 304 29.64 37.77 -6.11
C GLY A 304 30.08 38.39 -4.79
N LEU A 305 30.21 37.59 -3.72
CA LEU A 305 31.13 37.89 -2.61
C LEU A 305 31.35 36.64 -1.72
N VAL A 306 32.55 36.08 -1.91
CA VAL A 306 33.22 35.10 -1.04
C VAL A 306 33.74 35.84 0.18
N ILE A 307 33.56 35.31 1.41
CA ILE A 307 34.55 35.32 2.50
C ILE A 307 34.32 34.07 3.37
N TRP A 308 35.43 33.40 3.67
CA TRP A 308 35.61 32.21 4.51
C TRP A 308 35.33 32.46 5.99
N SER A 309 34.82 31.45 6.72
CA SER A 309 35.50 30.82 7.88
C SER A 309 34.55 29.93 8.71
N ALA A 310 34.89 28.65 8.86
CA ALA A 310 34.51 27.83 10.02
C ALA A 310 35.37 28.23 11.25
N PRO A 311 34.97 27.95 12.49
CA PRO A 311 35.32 26.64 13.07
C PRO A 311 34.31 26.03 14.07
N LEU A 312 34.65 24.79 14.45
CA LEU A 312 34.18 23.90 15.52
C LEU A 312 33.65 24.57 16.81
N TRP A 313 32.77 23.84 17.52
CA TRP A 313 32.82 23.39 18.94
C TRP A 313 31.52 22.57 19.17
N ALA A 314 31.50 21.26 19.45
CA ALA A 314 31.78 20.56 20.73
C ALA A 314 31.00 21.09 21.94
N LEU A 315 30.09 20.25 22.49
CA LEU A 315 29.64 20.04 23.90
C LEU A 315 28.17 19.56 23.89
N LEU A 316 27.88 18.28 24.17
CA LEU A 316 27.52 17.73 25.49
C LEU A 316 26.38 18.51 26.19
N PHE A 317 25.15 18.00 26.08
CA PHE A 317 24.27 17.59 27.18
C PHE A 317 23.15 16.70 26.61
#